data_AF-A0AAW9SGM6-F1
#
_entry.id   AF-A0AAW9SGM6-F1
#
_cell.length_a   1.000
_cell.length_b   1.000
_cell.length_c   1.000
_cell.angle_alpha   90.00
_cell.angle_beta   90.00
_cell.angle_gamma   90.00
#
_symmetry.space_group_name_H-M   'P 1'
#
loop_
_entity.id
_entity.type
_entity.pdbx_description
1 polymer ?
#
loop_
_entity_poly.entity_id
_entity_poly.type
_entity_poly.pdbx_seq_one_letter_code
_entity_poly.pdbx_strand_id
1 'polypeptide(L)'
;MTLKDVENILTNFSEKHNLKEEALISCRVAMSNCVSDDPEGLGGFRIEEVRLEFVRQEMIFEHYFYDTPFVKTRIGLYKNEENEIYVRNLDPIGYYELDTDLEGESFDDWLIIDEEKDNQMEIVYDLKSLGKVLPDKYLRRNSIYYEYISYIAHVVTLYQARNLRACQFFMKRAFEFSAKTEVKDDFKEYIKKSKKYIKGIASYLNECGLIEEDLIVKFEELEILKRKANKK
;
A
#
# COMPACT_ATOMS: atom_id res chain seq x y z
N MET A 1 -21.40 -41.09 9.49
CA MET A 1 -21.31 -39.83 8.73
C MET A 1 -20.05 -39.88 7.90
N THR A 2 -20.17 -39.66 6.60
CA THR A 2 -19.08 -39.59 5.63
C THR A 2 -18.66 -38.13 5.46
N LEU A 3 -17.48 -37.88 4.89
CA LEU A 3 -17.06 -36.52 4.55
C LEU A 3 -18.04 -35.85 3.55
N LYS A 4 -18.67 -36.64 2.69
CA LYS A 4 -19.68 -36.15 1.76
C LYS A 4 -20.99 -35.73 2.44
N ASP A 5 -21.32 -36.37 3.57
CA ASP A 5 -22.46 -35.95 4.39
C ASP A 5 -22.17 -34.58 5.02
N VAL A 6 -20.94 -34.35 5.48
CA VAL A 6 -20.51 -33.05 6.05
C VAL A 6 -20.54 -31.94 5.00
N GLU A 7 -20.00 -32.22 3.80
CA GLU A 7 -20.04 -31.29 2.67
C GLU A 7 -21.50 -30.88 2.35
N ASN A 8 -22.39 -31.86 2.18
CA ASN A 8 -23.80 -31.61 1.89
C ASN A 8 -24.48 -30.81 3.00
N ILE A 9 -24.17 -31.08 4.28
CA ILE A 9 -24.74 -30.33 5.41
C ILE A 9 -24.31 -28.87 5.33
N LEU A 10 -23.03 -28.59 5.09
CA LEU A 10 -22.52 -27.23 5.03
C LEU A 10 -23.07 -26.48 3.81
N THR A 11 -23.13 -27.12 2.64
CA THR A 11 -23.72 -26.53 1.43
C THR A 11 -25.20 -26.21 1.64
N ASN A 12 -26.00 -27.15 2.14
CA ASN A 12 -27.42 -26.92 2.39
C ASN A 12 -27.65 -25.83 3.45
N PHE A 13 -26.82 -25.77 4.48
CA PHE A 13 -26.89 -24.73 5.50
C PHE A 13 -26.60 -23.35 4.89
N SER A 14 -25.52 -23.26 4.12
CA SER A 14 -25.12 -22.04 3.43
C SER A 14 -26.20 -21.51 2.48
N GLU A 15 -26.80 -22.40 1.68
CA GLU A 15 -27.90 -22.06 0.77
C GLU A 15 -29.18 -21.68 1.51
N LYS A 16 -29.56 -22.43 2.55
CA LYS A 16 -30.77 -22.17 3.35
C LYS A 16 -30.74 -20.77 3.97
N HIS A 17 -29.57 -20.34 4.43
CA HIS A 17 -29.37 -19.06 5.11
C HIS A 17 -28.82 -17.95 4.19
N ASN A 18 -28.61 -18.22 2.91
CA ASN A 18 -28.06 -17.27 1.92
C ASN A 18 -26.76 -16.58 2.39
N LEU A 19 -25.89 -17.33 3.07
CA LEU A 19 -24.72 -16.78 3.77
C LEU A 19 -23.77 -16.01 2.84
N LYS A 20 -23.66 -16.45 1.58
CA LYS A 20 -22.83 -15.77 0.57
C LYS A 20 -23.39 -14.39 0.23
N GLU A 21 -24.68 -14.32 -0.07
CA GLU A 21 -25.37 -13.07 -0.41
C GLU A 21 -25.37 -12.11 0.77
N GLU A 22 -25.59 -12.62 1.99
CA GLU A 22 -25.53 -11.84 3.22
C GLU A 22 -24.12 -11.26 3.43
N ALA A 23 -23.07 -12.09 3.33
CA ALA A 23 -21.69 -11.61 3.45
C ALA A 23 -21.33 -10.55 2.41
N LEU A 24 -21.83 -10.68 1.17
CA LEU A 24 -21.63 -9.64 0.14
C LEU A 24 -22.33 -8.33 0.49
N ILE A 25 -23.54 -8.38 1.05
CA ILE A 25 -24.29 -7.18 1.47
C ILE A 25 -23.56 -6.52 2.65
N SER A 26 -23.23 -7.29 3.69
CA SER A 26 -22.55 -6.79 4.89
C SER A 26 -21.17 -6.23 4.56
N CYS A 27 -20.42 -6.87 3.65
CA CYS A 27 -19.15 -6.34 3.14
C CYS A 27 -19.30 -4.94 2.53
N ARG A 28 -20.35 -4.70 1.72
CA ARG A 28 -20.59 -3.38 1.11
C ARG A 28 -20.95 -2.33 2.15
N VAL A 29 -21.71 -2.71 3.17
CA VAL A 29 -22.03 -1.84 4.30
C VAL A 29 -20.76 -1.50 5.07
N ALA A 30 -19.94 -2.50 5.42
CA ALA A 30 -18.67 -2.31 6.12
C ALA A 30 -17.72 -1.37 5.36
N MET A 31 -17.58 -1.56 4.04
CA MET A 31 -16.79 -0.66 3.19
C MET A 31 -17.34 0.77 3.19
N SER A 32 -18.66 0.94 3.14
CA SER A 32 -19.30 2.26 3.14
C SER A 32 -19.12 2.98 4.47
N ASN A 33 -19.25 2.26 5.58
CA ASN A 33 -19.00 2.79 6.92
C ASN A 33 -17.52 3.19 7.07
N CYS A 34 -16.60 2.33 6.62
CA CYS A 34 -15.17 2.59 6.66
C CYS A 34 -14.79 3.87 5.92
N VAL A 35 -15.29 4.07 4.69
CA VAL A 35 -15.05 5.30 3.90
C VAL A 35 -15.72 6.54 4.51
N SER A 36 -16.87 6.36 5.16
CA SER A 36 -17.57 7.46 5.83
C SER A 36 -16.79 7.97 7.05
N ASP A 37 -16.16 7.07 7.81
CA ASP A 37 -15.37 7.40 8.99
C ASP A 37 -13.96 7.89 8.62
N ASP A 38 -13.35 7.27 7.61
CA ASP A 38 -12.04 7.61 7.06
C ASP A 38 -12.08 7.52 5.52
N PRO A 39 -11.99 8.63 4.78
CA PRO A 39 -11.95 8.62 3.32
C PRO A 39 -10.84 7.74 2.71
N GLU A 40 -9.77 7.45 3.47
CA GLU A 40 -8.68 6.56 3.05
C GLU A 40 -8.80 5.13 3.63
N GLY A 41 -9.87 4.83 4.36
CA GLY A 41 -10.05 3.58 5.13
C GLY A 41 -10.00 2.30 4.29
N LEU A 42 -10.25 2.39 2.98
CA LEU A 42 -10.05 1.30 2.02
C LEU A 42 -8.65 1.32 1.38
N GLY A 43 -7.63 1.80 2.08
CA GLY A 43 -6.27 1.92 1.54
C GLY A 43 -6.17 2.90 0.37
N GLY A 44 -7.03 3.93 0.32
CA GLY A 44 -7.10 4.90 -0.77
C GLY A 44 -7.86 4.44 -2.03
N PHE A 45 -8.41 3.22 -2.05
CA PHE A 45 -9.31 2.78 -3.12
C PHE A 45 -10.71 3.36 -2.96
N ARG A 46 -11.34 3.77 -4.07
CA ARG A 46 -12.78 4.09 -4.07
C ARG A 46 -13.60 2.81 -4.10
N ILE A 47 -14.81 2.83 -3.53
CA ILE A 47 -15.70 1.66 -3.51
C ILE A 47 -15.95 1.13 -4.92
N GLU A 48 -16.09 2.02 -5.91
CA GLU A 48 -16.34 1.64 -7.30
C GLU A 48 -15.15 0.98 -7.98
N GLU A 49 -13.95 1.07 -7.40
CA GLU A 49 -12.71 0.46 -7.90
C GLU A 49 -12.47 -0.94 -7.33
N VAL A 50 -13.26 -1.34 -6.33
CA VAL A 50 -13.15 -2.61 -5.63
C VAL A 50 -14.17 -3.61 -6.15
N ARG A 51 -13.66 -4.73 -6.67
CA ARG A 51 -14.42 -5.92 -7.04
C ARG A 51 -14.53 -6.85 -5.83
N LEU A 52 -15.76 -7.29 -5.54
CA LEU A 52 -16.03 -8.27 -4.49
C LEU A 52 -16.25 -9.64 -5.10
N GLU A 53 -15.57 -10.65 -4.58
CA GLU A 53 -15.72 -12.04 -5.02
C GLU A 53 -15.85 -12.98 -3.82
N PHE A 54 -16.76 -13.95 -3.92
CA PHE A 54 -16.83 -15.02 -2.93
C PHE A 54 -15.59 -15.90 -3.00
N VAL A 55 -14.93 -16.12 -1.87
CA VAL A 55 -13.70 -16.93 -1.81
C VAL A 55 -14.00 -18.32 -1.28
N ARG A 56 -14.59 -18.43 -0.08
CA ARG A 56 -14.83 -19.70 0.60
C ARG A 56 -15.79 -19.57 1.78
N GLN A 57 -16.21 -20.74 2.26
CA GLN A 57 -16.88 -20.93 3.55
C GLN A 57 -16.15 -22.00 4.36
N GLU A 58 -16.04 -21.75 5.65
CA GLU A 58 -15.33 -22.61 6.59
C GLU A 58 -16.20 -22.86 7.82
N MET A 59 -16.32 -24.12 8.22
CA MET A 59 -16.90 -24.48 9.50
C MET A 59 -15.81 -24.46 10.57
N ILE A 60 -15.98 -23.63 11.59
CA ILE A 60 -15.04 -23.49 12.70
C ILE A 60 -15.63 -24.24 13.90
N PHE A 61 -14.93 -25.27 14.38
CA PHE A 61 -15.38 -26.10 15.51
C PHE A 61 -14.88 -25.59 16.86
N GLU A 62 -13.65 -25.08 16.89
CA GLU A 62 -13.00 -24.56 18.08
C GLU A 62 -12.38 -23.20 17.73
N HIS A 63 -12.65 -22.19 18.56
CA HIS A 63 -12.08 -20.86 18.42
C HIS A 63 -11.76 -20.29 19.79
N TYR A 64 -10.72 -19.47 19.90
CA TYR A 64 -10.27 -18.95 21.21
C TYR A 64 -11.32 -18.03 21.88
N PHE A 65 -12.16 -17.36 21.09
CA PHE A 65 -13.14 -16.40 21.58
C PHE A 65 -14.58 -16.94 21.66
N TYR A 66 -14.85 -18.10 21.06
CA TYR A 66 -16.22 -18.60 20.89
C TYR A 66 -16.33 -20.06 21.36
N ASP A 67 -17.30 -20.32 22.23
CA ASP A 67 -17.54 -21.64 22.82
C ASP A 67 -18.41 -22.56 21.94
N THR A 68 -18.97 -22.02 20.85
CA THR A 68 -19.85 -22.74 19.93
C THR A 68 -19.32 -22.73 18.51
N PRO A 69 -19.49 -23.82 17.73
CA PRO A 69 -19.15 -23.83 16.32
C PRO A 69 -19.93 -22.80 15.52
N PHE A 70 -19.32 -22.30 14.45
CA PHE A 70 -19.91 -21.30 13.56
C PHE A 70 -19.39 -21.45 12.13
N VAL A 71 -20.05 -20.80 11.18
CA VAL A 71 -19.64 -20.75 9.78
C VAL A 71 -19.05 -19.38 9.49
N LYS A 72 -17.84 -19.36 8.95
CA LYS A 72 -17.13 -18.16 8.49
C LYS A 72 -17.25 -18.07 6.98
N THR A 73 -17.79 -16.95 6.47
CA THR A 73 -17.90 -16.67 5.04
C THR A 73 -16.91 -15.57 4.65
N ARG A 74 -16.00 -15.85 3.70
CA ARG A 74 -15.01 -14.88 3.24
C ARG A 74 -15.34 -14.32 1.85
N ILE A 75 -15.36 -13.00 1.75
CA ILE A 75 -15.41 -12.23 0.51
C ILE A 75 -14.03 -11.61 0.28
N GLY A 76 -13.45 -11.80 -0.90
CA GLY A 76 -12.21 -11.15 -1.29
C GLY A 76 -12.48 -9.80 -1.94
N LEU A 77 -11.63 -8.82 -1.63
CA LEU A 77 -11.61 -7.50 -2.25
C LEU A 77 -10.48 -7.49 -3.27
N TYR A 78 -10.77 -7.11 -4.51
CA TYR A 78 -9.83 -7.11 -5.62
C TYR A 78 -9.92 -5.81 -6.42
N LYS A 79 -8.86 -5.45 -7.14
CA LYS A 79 -8.95 -4.36 -8.12
C LYS A 79 -9.86 -4.77 -9.28
N ASN A 80 -10.60 -3.81 -9.83
CA ASN A 80 -11.42 -4.05 -11.01
C ASN A 80 -10.63 -4.41 -12.28
N GLU A 81 -9.38 -3.92 -12.37
CA GLU A 81 -8.53 -4.17 -13.53
C GLU A 81 -7.99 -5.60 -13.49
N GLU A 82 -8.19 -6.34 -14.59
CA GLU A 82 -7.64 -7.68 -14.72
C GLU A 82 -6.12 -7.62 -14.84
N ASN A 83 -5.43 -8.48 -14.11
CA ASN A 83 -3.97 -8.56 -14.09
C ASN A 83 -3.52 -10.00 -14.31
N GLU A 84 -2.95 -10.28 -15.49
CA GLU A 84 -2.53 -11.62 -15.93
C GLU A 84 -1.47 -12.30 -15.03
N ILE A 85 -0.85 -11.55 -14.12
CA ILE A 85 0.14 -12.07 -13.17
C ILE A 85 -0.53 -12.86 -12.03
N TYR A 86 -1.75 -12.49 -11.66
CA TYR A 86 -2.43 -13.06 -10.49
C TYR A 86 -3.33 -14.23 -10.85
N VAL A 87 -3.54 -15.13 -9.87
CA VAL A 87 -4.45 -16.26 -10.01
C VAL A 87 -5.86 -15.74 -10.31
N ARG A 88 -6.48 -16.26 -11.37
CA ARG A 88 -7.79 -15.80 -11.90
C ARG A 88 -7.81 -14.34 -12.40
N ASN A 89 -6.64 -13.75 -12.67
CA ASN A 89 -6.47 -12.36 -13.08
C ASN A 89 -6.97 -11.33 -12.06
N LEU A 90 -7.05 -11.70 -10.77
CA LEU A 90 -7.58 -10.85 -9.70
C LEU A 90 -6.44 -10.34 -8.81
N ASP A 91 -6.18 -9.04 -8.84
CA ASP A 91 -5.18 -8.38 -7.99
C ASP A 91 -5.78 -8.05 -6.61
N PRO A 92 -5.35 -8.71 -5.52
CA PRO A 92 -5.99 -8.60 -4.21
C PRO A 92 -5.72 -7.26 -3.52
N ILE A 93 -6.76 -6.71 -2.90
CA ILE A 93 -6.71 -5.52 -2.04
C ILE A 93 -6.80 -5.90 -0.56
N GLY A 94 -7.61 -6.90 -0.25
CA GLY A 94 -7.91 -7.32 1.12
C GLY A 94 -9.05 -8.33 1.13
N TYR A 95 -9.72 -8.46 2.27
CA TYR A 95 -10.84 -9.38 2.41
C TYR A 95 -11.80 -8.95 3.53
N TYR A 96 -13.02 -9.49 3.45
CA TYR A 96 -14.05 -9.38 4.46
C TYR A 96 -14.42 -10.78 4.95
N GLU A 97 -14.64 -10.93 6.26
CA GLU A 97 -15.17 -12.16 6.86
C GLU A 97 -16.43 -11.85 7.66
N LEU A 98 -17.43 -12.73 7.53
CA LEU A 98 -18.65 -12.71 8.32
C LEU A 98 -18.78 -14.04 9.05
N ASP A 99 -18.89 -13.98 10.37
CA ASP A 99 -19.09 -15.14 11.23
C ASP A 99 -20.59 -15.27 11.57
N THR A 100 -21.14 -16.45 11.26
CA THR A 100 -22.57 -16.76 11.39
C THR A 100 -22.76 -18.00 12.26
N ASP A 101 -23.67 -17.93 13.21
CA ASP A 101 -23.95 -19.04 14.12
C ASP A 101 -24.70 -20.19 13.43
N LEU A 102 -25.03 -21.25 14.19
CA LEU A 102 -25.73 -22.43 13.65
C LEU A 102 -27.23 -22.22 13.42
N GLU A 103 -27.78 -21.10 13.86
CA GLU A 103 -29.16 -20.69 13.55
C GLU A 103 -29.21 -19.79 12.30
N GLY A 104 -28.04 -19.38 11.79
CA GLY A 104 -27.90 -18.53 10.61
C GLY A 104 -27.87 -17.04 10.94
N GLU A 105 -27.67 -16.67 12.21
CA GLU A 105 -27.57 -15.27 12.63
C GLU A 105 -26.10 -14.82 12.62
N SER A 106 -25.83 -13.73 11.91
CA SER A 106 -24.51 -13.10 11.87
C SER A 106 -24.20 -12.38 13.19
N PHE A 107 -23.00 -12.61 13.75
CA PHE A 107 -22.65 -12.09 15.07
C PHE A 107 -21.32 -11.34 15.14
N ASP A 108 -20.44 -11.51 14.15
CA ASP A 108 -19.15 -10.81 14.10
C ASP A 108 -18.68 -10.65 12.65
N ASP A 109 -17.95 -9.57 12.38
CA ASP A 109 -17.42 -9.30 11.05
C ASP A 109 -16.09 -8.53 11.06
N TRP A 110 -15.31 -8.75 9.99
CA TRP A 110 -13.96 -8.21 9.88
C TRP A 110 -13.72 -7.73 8.45
N LEU A 111 -13.46 -6.43 8.28
CA LEU A 111 -12.96 -5.86 7.04
C LEU A 111 -11.45 -5.60 7.19
N ILE A 112 -10.65 -6.27 6.36
CA ILE A 112 -9.19 -6.17 6.36
C ILE A 112 -8.72 -5.65 5.01
N ILE A 113 -7.89 -4.60 5.04
CA ILE A 113 -7.21 -4.03 3.88
C ILE A 113 -5.72 -4.36 3.98
N ASP A 114 -5.23 -5.16 3.04
CA ASP A 114 -3.84 -5.64 3.01
C ASP A 114 -2.96 -4.79 2.06
N GLU A 115 -3.58 -4.06 1.13
CA GLU A 115 -2.92 -3.31 0.06
C GLU A 115 -3.40 -1.84 0.05
N GLU A 116 -2.48 -0.88 -0.07
CA GLU A 116 -2.81 0.51 -0.37
C GLU A 116 -2.78 0.76 -1.89
N LYS A 117 -3.66 1.62 -2.43
CA LYS A 117 -3.77 1.91 -3.86
C LYS A 117 -2.46 2.35 -4.50
N ASP A 118 -1.71 3.15 -3.77
CA ASP A 118 -0.44 3.69 -4.21
C ASP A 118 0.73 2.93 -3.56
N ASN A 119 0.57 1.61 -3.46
CA ASN A 119 1.34 0.78 -2.55
C ASN A 119 2.82 1.11 -2.55
N GLN A 120 3.32 1.31 -1.34
CA GLN A 120 4.70 1.56 -0.99
C GLN A 120 5.64 0.41 -1.37
N MET A 121 5.19 -0.66 -2.05
CA MET A 121 6.01 -1.80 -2.45
C MET A 121 7.18 -1.41 -3.35
N GLU A 122 6.97 -0.52 -4.33
CA GLU A 122 8.08 0.04 -5.13
C GLU A 122 9.01 0.90 -4.27
N ILE A 123 8.46 1.66 -3.33
CA ILE A 123 9.19 2.57 -2.44
C ILE A 123 10.03 1.79 -1.43
N VAL A 124 9.50 0.71 -0.84
CA VAL A 124 10.18 -0.19 0.09
C VAL A 124 11.25 -0.99 -0.64
N TYR A 125 10.98 -1.44 -1.86
CA TYR A 125 11.99 -2.06 -2.72
C TYR A 125 13.12 -1.08 -3.05
N ASP A 126 12.78 0.14 -3.46
CA ASP A 126 13.75 1.18 -3.79
C ASP A 126 14.56 1.57 -2.53
N LEU A 127 13.95 1.64 -1.35
CA LEU A 127 14.62 1.87 -0.06
C LEU A 127 15.61 0.75 0.29
N LYS A 128 15.21 -0.52 0.15
CA LYS A 128 16.12 -1.66 0.32
C LYS A 128 17.27 -1.61 -0.68
N SER A 129 16.99 -1.22 -1.92
CA SER A 129 17.98 -1.09 -2.99
C SER A 129 18.97 0.06 -2.73
N LEU A 130 18.49 1.13 -2.08
CA LEU A 130 19.25 2.31 -1.70
C LEU A 130 20.23 1.98 -0.56
N GLY A 131 19.77 1.27 0.48
CA GLY A 131 20.60 0.85 1.60
C GLY A 131 21.79 0.00 1.19
N LYS A 132 21.64 -0.85 0.16
CA LYS A 132 22.72 -1.72 -0.35
C LYS A 132 23.88 -0.96 -1.01
N VAL A 133 23.64 0.25 -1.52
CA VAL A 133 24.63 1.03 -2.28
C VAL A 133 25.14 2.24 -1.51
N LEU A 134 24.71 2.41 -0.25
CA LEU A 134 25.16 3.47 0.63
C LEU A 134 26.59 3.20 1.10
N PRO A 135 27.58 4.04 0.77
CA PRO A 135 28.94 3.80 1.22
C PRO A 135 29.10 4.24 2.69
N ASP A 136 29.36 3.28 3.58
CA ASP A 136 29.46 3.50 5.04
C ASP A 136 30.42 4.63 5.45
N LYS A 137 31.50 4.81 4.68
CA LYS A 137 32.48 5.88 4.94
C LYS A 137 31.89 7.29 4.91
N TYR A 138 30.76 7.46 4.24
CA TYR A 138 30.06 8.74 4.14
C TYR A 138 28.99 8.96 5.22
N LEU A 139 28.77 7.98 6.11
CA LEU A 139 27.94 8.13 7.33
C LEU A 139 28.63 8.94 8.43
N ARG A 140 29.89 9.31 8.24
CA ARG A 140 30.64 10.14 9.20
C ARG A 140 30.23 11.60 9.04
N ARG A 141 30.01 12.32 10.15
CA ARG A 141 29.59 13.74 10.14
C ARG A 141 30.51 14.68 9.38
N ASN A 142 31.80 14.34 9.26
CA ASN A 142 32.78 15.14 8.51
C ASN A 142 32.80 14.83 7.00
N SER A 143 31.97 13.90 6.53
CA SER A 143 31.77 13.65 5.11
C SER A 143 30.92 14.75 4.49
N ILE A 144 31.37 15.28 3.36
CA ILE A 144 30.57 16.23 2.56
C ILE A 144 29.22 15.64 2.14
N TYR A 145 29.10 14.31 2.02
CA TYR A 145 27.87 13.63 1.61
C TYR A 145 26.94 13.27 2.78
N TYR A 146 27.37 13.48 4.02
CA TYR A 146 26.56 13.17 5.21
C TYR A 146 25.24 13.97 5.21
N GLU A 147 25.32 15.22 4.76
CA GLU A 147 24.17 16.11 4.62
C GLU A 147 23.13 15.54 3.63
N TYR A 148 23.59 15.10 2.45
CA TYR A 148 22.72 14.46 1.46
C TYR A 148 22.07 13.19 2.00
N ILE A 149 22.85 12.32 2.64
CA ILE A 149 22.33 11.08 3.23
C ILE A 149 21.27 11.39 4.28
N SER A 150 21.51 12.42 5.10
CA SER A 150 20.55 12.89 6.10
C SER A 150 19.27 13.39 5.44
N TYR A 151 19.35 14.13 4.33
CA TYR A 151 18.16 14.55 3.59
C TYR A 151 17.35 13.37 3.08
N ILE A 152 17.99 12.35 2.49
CA ILE A 152 17.28 11.14 2.06
C ILE A 152 16.62 10.42 3.23
N ALA A 153 17.30 10.29 4.37
CA ALA A 153 16.72 9.69 5.56
C ALA A 153 15.48 10.45 6.05
N HIS A 154 15.51 11.79 6.06
CA HIS A 154 14.35 12.60 6.42
C HIS A 154 13.20 12.43 5.41
N VAL A 155 13.48 12.35 4.11
CA VAL A 155 12.46 12.06 3.09
C VAL A 155 11.76 10.74 3.41
N VAL A 156 12.51 9.67 3.67
CA VAL A 156 11.96 8.36 4.01
C VAL A 156 11.08 8.45 5.26
N THR A 157 11.62 8.99 6.36
CA THR A 157 10.90 9.06 7.63
C THR A 157 9.64 9.91 7.54
N LEU A 158 9.70 11.07 6.90
CA LEU A 158 8.57 12.00 6.79
C LEU A 158 7.50 11.48 5.84
N TYR A 159 7.91 10.80 4.75
CA TYR A 159 6.99 10.12 3.86
C TYR A 159 6.23 9.01 4.58
N GLN A 160 6.94 8.12 5.30
CA GLN A 160 6.34 7.04 6.09
C GLN A 160 5.44 7.57 7.21
N ALA A 161 5.80 8.68 7.83
CA ALA A 161 4.99 9.33 8.86
C ALA A 161 3.83 10.18 8.29
N ARG A 162 3.57 10.12 6.98
CA ARG A 162 2.56 10.93 6.25
C ARG A 162 2.69 12.45 6.48
N ASN A 163 3.88 12.94 6.87
CA ASN A 163 4.17 14.37 6.95
C ASN A 163 4.68 14.87 5.59
N LEU A 164 3.78 14.89 4.62
CA LEU A 164 4.10 15.08 3.20
C LEU A 164 4.62 16.49 2.91
N ARG A 165 4.15 17.50 3.64
CA ARG A 165 4.66 18.88 3.53
C ARG A 165 6.12 18.98 3.96
N ALA A 166 6.45 18.41 5.12
CA ALA A 166 7.84 18.40 5.58
C ALA A 166 8.74 17.58 4.65
N CYS A 167 8.23 16.46 4.13
CA CYS A 167 8.94 15.61 3.17
C CYS A 167 9.44 16.40 1.95
N GLN A 168 8.57 17.22 1.37
CA GLN A 168 8.88 18.05 0.21
C GLN A 168 10.10 18.97 0.43
N PHE A 169 10.25 19.58 1.62
CA PHE A 169 11.42 20.42 1.92
C PHE A 169 12.74 19.64 1.84
N PHE A 170 12.76 18.39 2.30
CA PHE A 170 13.96 17.56 2.28
C PHE A 170 14.24 16.99 0.89
N MET A 171 13.21 16.68 0.10
CA MET A 171 13.36 16.33 -1.32
C MET A 171 14.09 17.45 -2.07
N LYS A 172 13.61 18.69 -1.91
CA LYS A 172 14.22 19.88 -2.51
C LYS A 172 15.69 20.07 -2.11
N ARG A 173 15.98 19.98 -0.81
CA ARG A 173 17.37 20.09 -0.29
C ARG A 173 18.28 19.02 -0.87
N ALA A 174 17.80 17.78 -1.02
CA ALA A 174 18.54 16.71 -1.67
C ALA A 174 18.87 17.05 -3.14
N PHE A 175 17.90 17.56 -3.91
CA PHE A 175 18.17 17.97 -5.29
C PHE A 175 19.19 19.09 -5.39
N GLU A 176 19.03 20.15 -4.59
CA GLU A 176 19.94 21.30 -4.54
C GLU A 176 21.37 20.85 -4.20
N PHE A 177 21.54 19.99 -3.20
CA PHE A 177 22.83 19.40 -2.85
C PHE A 177 23.44 18.68 -4.06
N SER A 178 22.65 17.84 -4.75
CA SER A 178 23.12 17.05 -5.90
C SER A 178 23.42 17.88 -7.15
N ALA A 179 23.02 19.15 -7.17
CA ALA A 179 23.30 20.10 -8.25
C ALA A 179 24.58 20.91 -7.98
N LYS A 180 24.87 21.20 -6.71
CA LYS A 180 26.01 22.04 -6.30
C LYS A 180 27.27 21.25 -5.96
N THR A 181 27.15 19.96 -5.65
CA THR A 181 28.25 19.15 -5.14
C THR A 181 28.81 18.23 -6.22
N GLU A 182 30.14 18.23 -6.38
CA GLU A 182 30.83 17.25 -7.21
C GLU A 182 30.69 15.85 -6.60
N VAL A 183 30.23 14.89 -7.40
CA VAL A 183 29.90 13.54 -6.94
C VAL A 183 31.05 12.58 -7.28
N LYS A 184 31.72 12.07 -6.24
CA LYS A 184 32.73 11.01 -6.34
C LYS A 184 32.13 9.75 -6.94
N ASP A 185 32.92 9.01 -7.72
CA ASP A 185 32.48 7.83 -8.45
C ASP A 185 31.79 6.80 -7.57
N ASP A 186 32.35 6.54 -6.39
CA ASP A 186 31.82 5.60 -5.40
C ASP A 186 30.51 6.05 -4.73
N PHE A 187 30.08 7.30 -4.93
CA PHE A 187 28.81 7.83 -4.42
C PHE A 187 27.77 8.04 -5.53
N LYS A 188 28.16 7.92 -6.81
CA LYS A 188 27.27 8.14 -7.96
C LYS A 188 26.10 7.17 -7.97
N GLU A 189 26.33 5.91 -7.60
CA GLU A 189 25.26 4.90 -7.59
C GLU A 189 24.20 5.23 -6.53
N TYR A 190 24.61 5.62 -5.32
CA TYR A 190 23.71 6.07 -4.27
C TYR A 190 22.87 7.27 -4.73
N ILE A 191 23.51 8.30 -5.30
CA ILE A 191 22.83 9.49 -5.85
C ILE A 191 21.83 9.14 -6.95
N LYS A 192 22.15 8.16 -7.81
CA LYS A 192 21.25 7.72 -8.88
C LYS A 192 20.00 7.05 -8.32
N LYS A 193 20.18 6.11 -7.38
CA LYS A 193 19.06 5.38 -6.76
C LYS A 193 18.19 6.28 -5.87
N SER A 194 18.79 7.16 -5.07
CA SER A 194 18.05 8.12 -4.24
C SER A 194 17.21 9.07 -5.07
N LYS A 195 17.68 9.50 -6.25
CA LYS A 195 16.87 10.33 -7.16
C LYS A 195 15.69 9.57 -7.73
N LYS A 196 15.87 8.29 -8.10
CA LYS A 196 14.77 7.44 -8.55
C LYS A 196 13.70 7.34 -7.45
N TYR A 197 14.13 7.03 -6.23
CA TYR A 197 13.27 6.97 -5.05
C TYR A 197 12.48 8.27 -4.82
N ILE A 198 13.18 9.42 -4.79
CA ILE A 198 12.53 10.72 -4.60
C ILE A 198 11.56 11.04 -5.74
N LYS A 199 11.88 10.65 -6.99
CA LYS A 199 10.96 10.84 -8.13
C LYS A 199 9.69 10.02 -7.99
N GLY A 200 9.77 8.78 -7.50
CA GLY A 200 8.59 7.96 -7.22
C GLY A 200 7.66 8.65 -6.20
N ILE A 201 8.23 9.15 -5.10
CA ILE A 201 7.47 9.95 -4.12
C ILE A 201 6.88 11.21 -4.76
N ALA A 202 7.65 11.93 -5.58
CA ALA A 202 7.16 13.14 -6.24
C ALA A 202 5.99 12.86 -7.20
N SER A 203 6.07 11.80 -8.00
CA SER A 203 4.97 11.36 -8.87
C SER A 203 3.70 11.07 -8.07
N TYR A 204 3.82 10.30 -6.99
CA TYR A 204 2.73 10.01 -6.08
C TYR A 204 2.09 11.28 -5.50
N LEU A 205 2.90 12.19 -4.94
CA LEU A 205 2.40 13.43 -4.36
C LEU A 205 1.68 14.31 -5.40
N ASN A 206 2.14 14.29 -6.65
CA ASN A 206 1.52 15.03 -7.74
C ASN A 206 0.15 14.43 -8.12
N GLU A 207 0.06 13.10 -8.22
CA GLU A 207 -1.18 12.37 -8.52
C GLU A 207 -2.24 12.59 -7.44
N CYS A 208 -1.83 12.68 -6.18
CA CYS A 208 -2.74 12.99 -5.07
C CYS A 208 -3.10 14.49 -4.94
N GLY A 209 -2.51 15.37 -5.75
CA GLY A 209 -2.72 16.83 -5.62
C GLY A 209 -2.14 17.44 -4.34
N LEU A 210 -1.12 16.80 -3.75
CA LEU A 210 -0.52 17.14 -2.45
C LEU A 210 0.81 17.91 -2.57
N ILE A 211 1.22 18.27 -3.78
CA ILE A 211 2.41 19.10 -4.01
C ILE A 211 2.07 20.59 -3.88
N GLU A 212 2.88 21.33 -3.11
CA GLU A 212 2.89 22.79 -3.17
C GLU A 212 3.46 23.24 -4.54
N GLU A 213 2.74 24.11 -5.27
CA GLU A 213 3.06 24.53 -6.66
C GLU A 213 4.51 25.01 -6.86
N ASP A 214 5.15 25.56 -5.82
CA ASP A 214 6.52 26.07 -5.86
C ASP A 214 7.61 24.99 -5.96
N LEU A 215 7.27 23.72 -5.66
CA LEU A 215 8.16 22.58 -5.84
C LEU A 215 8.16 22.05 -7.27
N ILE A 216 7.01 21.96 -7.95
CA ILE A 216 6.89 21.44 -9.33
C ILE A 216 7.80 22.23 -10.28
N VAL A 217 7.74 23.56 -10.19
CA VAL A 217 8.54 24.47 -11.01
C VAL A 217 10.04 24.23 -10.81
N LYS A 218 10.48 23.92 -9.59
CA LYS A 218 11.90 23.65 -9.30
C LYS A 218 12.36 22.28 -9.76
N PHE A 219 11.49 21.27 -9.78
CA PHE A 219 11.82 19.94 -10.31
C PHE A 219 12.18 20.02 -11.80
N GLU A 220 11.39 20.75 -12.58
CA GLU A 220 11.61 20.93 -14.02
C GLU A 220 12.81 21.85 -14.32
N GLU A 221 12.94 22.96 -13.59
CA GLU A 221 14.04 23.91 -13.74
C GLU A 221 15.41 23.28 -13.43
N LEU A 222 15.51 22.42 -12.40
CA LEU A 222 16.77 21.77 -12.03
C LEU A 222 17.21 20.69 -13.04
N GLU A 223 16.28 20.01 -13.71
CA GLU A 223 16.61 19.12 -14.82
C GLU A 223 17.11 19.90 -16.05
N ILE A 224 16.51 21.05 -16.34
CA ILE A 224 16.89 21.93 -17.46
C ILE A 224 18.29 22.54 -17.24
N LEU A 225 18.60 22.98 -16.02
CA LEU A 225 19.91 23.56 -15.68
C LEU A 225 21.06 22.53 -15.80
N LYS A 226 20.82 21.26 -15.45
CA LYS A 226 21.81 20.18 -15.65
C LYS A 226 22.07 19.86 -17.12
N ARG A 227 21.03 19.89 -17.97
CA ARG A 227 21.18 19.69 -19.42
C ARG A 227 21.99 20.81 -20.08
N LYS A 228 21.95 22.03 -19.52
CA LYS A 228 22.75 23.17 -19.99
C LYS A 228 24.20 23.13 -19.48
N ALA A 229 24.46 22.64 -18.27
CA ALA A 229 25.80 22.50 -17.71
C ALA A 229 26.64 21.38 -18.37
N ASN A 230 26.00 20.30 -18.82
CA ASN A 230 26.68 19.17 -19.50
C ASN A 230 26.86 19.37 -21.02
N LYS A 231 26.48 20.53 -21.57
CA LYS A 231 26.63 20.89 -23.00
C LYS A 231 27.74 21.94 -23.25
N LYS A 232 28.49 22.31 -22.22
CA LYS A 232 29.72 23.12 -22.30
C LYS A 232 30.91 22.25 -21.95
#